data_AF-B8Y8V8-F1
#
_entry.id   AF-B8Y8V8-F1
#
_cell.length_a   1.000
_cell.length_b   1.000
_cell.length_c   1.000
_cell.angle_alpha   90.00
_cell.angle_beta   90.00
_cell.angle_gamma   90.00
#
_symmetry.space_group_name_H-M   'P 1'
#
loop_
_entity.id
_entity.type
_entity.pdbx_description
1 polymer ?
#
loop_
_entity_poly.entity_id
_entity_poly.type
_entity_poly.pdbx_seq_one_letter_code
_entity_poly.pdbx_strand_id
1 'polypeptide(L)'
;FNTLFGLFGNAQVGPVHYGSYGLVAVIGFAAWFFIIGMNFWAQVDYSPGVFLRDLFWLALEPPGPEYGLGFVPLAEGGWWLIASFFFAVGCIAWWIRTYTRAKALGMGLHVAWAFAALLRLIFVLNFFRPILMGSWSEGVPYGIFPHLDWTNLFSITYGNLFYNPFHALSIAFLYGSALLFAMHGATILAVTRFGGDRELEQIVD
;
A
#
# COMPACT_ATOMS: atom_id res chain seq x y z
N PHE A 1 12.26 7.46 -25.86
CA PHE A 1 13.15 6.54 -25.11
C PHE A 1 14.07 7.36 -24.23
N ASN A 2 14.39 6.87 -23.04
CA ASN A 2 15.23 7.55 -22.05
C ASN A 2 16.56 6.80 -21.88
N THR A 3 17.68 7.48 -22.13
CA THR A 3 19.02 6.91 -22.06
C THR A 3 19.39 6.45 -20.64
N LEU A 4 18.98 7.20 -19.61
CA LEU A 4 19.28 6.86 -18.22
C LEU A 4 18.59 5.57 -17.80
N PHE A 5 17.33 5.35 -18.21
CA PHE A 5 16.62 4.09 -17.95
C PHE A 5 17.21 2.91 -18.72
N GLY A 6 17.74 3.17 -19.92
CA GLY A 6 18.46 2.16 -20.71
C GLY A 6 19.75 1.65 -20.06
N LEU A 7 20.32 2.35 -19.08
CA LEU A 7 21.55 1.91 -18.40
C LEU A 7 21.34 0.67 -17.52
N PHE A 8 20.12 0.46 -17.02
CA PHE A 8 19.81 -0.62 -16.07
C PHE A 8 18.55 -1.42 -16.45
N GLY A 9 17.96 -1.17 -17.62
CA GLY A 9 16.73 -1.85 -18.06
C GLY A 9 16.18 -1.35 -19.41
N ASN A 10 14.85 -1.39 -19.54
CA ASN A 10 14.16 -0.97 -20.77
C ASN A 10 14.09 0.57 -20.87
N ALA A 11 14.56 1.14 -21.99
CA ALA A 11 14.57 2.58 -22.23
C ALA A 11 13.19 3.19 -22.58
N GLN A 12 12.16 2.37 -22.81
CA GLN A 12 10.82 2.83 -23.16
C GLN A 12 10.02 3.25 -21.92
N VAL A 13 9.32 4.38 -22.02
CA VAL A 13 8.35 4.83 -20.99
C VAL A 13 6.98 4.93 -21.64
N GLY A 14 6.03 4.13 -21.17
CA GLY A 14 4.70 4.02 -21.77
C GLY A 14 4.70 3.29 -23.13
N PRO A 15 3.57 3.27 -23.85
CA PRO A 15 2.27 3.81 -23.43
C PRO A 15 1.69 3.02 -22.24
N VAL A 16 0.79 3.66 -21.49
CA VAL A 16 0.07 3.02 -20.38
C VAL A 16 -1.38 2.83 -20.79
N HIS A 17 -1.90 1.62 -20.65
CA HIS A 17 -3.33 1.37 -20.86
C HIS A 17 -4.17 2.16 -19.85
N TYR A 18 -5.17 2.91 -20.30
CA TYR A 18 -6.06 3.69 -19.44
C TYR A 18 -7.53 3.29 -19.65
N GLY A 19 -8.00 2.31 -18.88
CA GLY A 19 -9.40 1.89 -18.86
C GLY A 19 -10.17 2.49 -17.68
N SER A 20 -11.49 2.28 -17.64
CA SER A 20 -12.40 2.80 -16.60
C SER A 20 -11.91 2.55 -15.17
N TYR A 21 -11.50 1.33 -14.85
CA TYR A 21 -10.98 0.99 -13.51
C TYR A 21 -9.64 1.67 -13.19
N GLY A 22 -8.81 1.93 -14.20
CA GLY A 22 -7.59 2.73 -14.02
C GLY A 22 -7.90 4.19 -13.69
N LEU A 23 -8.89 4.77 -14.37
CA LEU A 23 -9.38 6.12 -14.08
C LEU A 23 -9.97 6.24 -12.68
N VAL A 24 -10.85 5.31 -12.29
CA VAL A 24 -11.43 5.28 -10.94
C VAL A 24 -10.34 5.15 -9.88
N ALA A 25 -9.34 4.31 -10.11
CA ALA A 25 -8.23 4.15 -9.17
C ALA A 25 -7.41 5.44 -9.00
N VAL A 26 -7.07 6.10 -10.12
CA VAL A 26 -6.34 7.38 -10.09
C VAL A 26 -7.15 8.45 -9.36
N ILE A 27 -8.45 8.57 -9.63
CA ILE A 27 -9.31 9.54 -8.92
C ILE A 27 -9.38 9.22 -7.42
N GLY A 28 -9.56 7.96 -7.06
CA GLY A 28 -9.61 7.52 -5.65
C GLY A 28 -8.31 7.83 -4.91
N PHE A 29 -7.16 7.47 -5.47
CA PHE A 29 -5.87 7.77 -4.85
C PHE A 29 -5.54 9.27 -4.84
N ALA A 30 -5.93 10.02 -5.87
CA ALA A 30 -5.75 11.48 -5.90
C ALA A 30 -6.60 12.17 -4.82
N ALA A 31 -7.87 11.76 -4.66
CA ALA A 31 -8.73 12.29 -3.61
C ALA A 31 -8.18 11.95 -2.21
N TRP A 32 -7.79 10.70 -1.99
CA TRP A 32 -7.15 10.25 -0.74
C TRP A 32 -5.90 11.08 -0.40
N PHE A 33 -4.97 11.20 -1.35
CA PHE A 33 -3.73 11.96 -1.16
C PHE A 33 -4.00 13.45 -0.92
N PHE A 34 -4.93 14.04 -1.66
CA PHE A 34 -5.29 15.44 -1.53
C PHE A 34 -5.93 15.76 -0.17
N ILE A 35 -6.86 14.92 0.31
CA ILE A 35 -7.49 15.10 1.63
C ILE A 35 -6.43 15.08 2.74
N ILE A 36 -5.49 14.14 2.70
CA ILE A 36 -4.39 14.06 3.68
C ILE A 36 -3.53 15.32 3.60
N GLY A 37 -3.07 15.69 2.40
CA GLY A 37 -2.21 16.86 2.20
C GLY A 37 -2.86 18.16 2.68
N MET A 38 -4.16 18.34 2.43
CA MET A 38 -4.90 19.52 2.91
C MET A 38 -5.07 19.53 4.43
N ASN A 39 -5.30 18.37 5.06
CA ASN A 39 -5.37 18.28 6.52
C ASN A 39 -4.01 18.56 7.17
N PHE A 40 -2.91 18.09 6.57
CA PHE A 40 -1.56 18.38 7.04
C PHE A 40 -1.25 19.88 6.93
N TRP A 41 -1.60 20.49 5.80
CA TRP A 41 -1.33 21.91 5.60
C TRP A 41 -2.15 22.80 6.55
N ALA A 42 -3.38 22.39 6.87
CA ALA A 42 -4.22 23.07 7.86
C ALA A 42 -3.65 22.98 9.29
N GLN A 43 -3.00 21.89 9.67
CA GLN A 43 -2.37 21.74 11.01
C GLN A 43 -1.24 22.73 11.27
N VAL A 44 -0.65 23.30 10.21
CA VAL A 44 0.48 24.24 10.27
C VAL A 44 0.08 25.63 9.79
N ASP A 45 -1.19 25.99 9.93
CA ASP A 45 -1.76 27.29 9.56
C ASP A 45 -1.44 27.71 8.11
N TYR A 46 -1.42 26.73 7.21
CA TYR A 46 -1.09 26.92 5.80
C TYR A 46 0.34 27.47 5.54
N SER A 47 1.26 27.38 6.50
CA SER A 47 2.65 27.81 6.35
C SER A 47 3.48 26.78 5.58
N PRO A 48 4.01 27.11 4.37
CA PRO A 48 4.82 26.17 3.60
C PRO A 48 6.14 25.79 4.31
N GLY A 49 6.73 26.72 5.05
CA GLY A 49 7.99 26.48 5.77
C GLY A 49 7.82 25.51 6.93
N VAL A 50 6.74 25.66 7.70
CA VAL A 50 6.42 24.75 8.81
C VAL A 50 5.97 23.39 8.27
N PHE A 51 5.17 23.37 7.19
CA PHE A 51 4.79 22.13 6.52
C PHE A 51 6.00 21.29 6.12
N LEU A 52 7.01 21.89 5.48
CA LEU A 52 8.21 21.17 5.06
C LEU A 52 9.06 20.70 6.25
N ARG A 53 9.16 21.50 7.30
CA ARG A 53 9.89 21.15 8.53
C ARG A 53 9.24 19.97 9.24
N ASP A 54 7.91 19.98 9.36
CA ASP A 54 7.15 19.07 10.22
C ASP A 54 6.49 17.91 9.46
N LEU A 55 6.62 17.84 8.12
CA LEU A 55 5.93 16.88 7.25
C LEU A 55 5.85 15.45 7.79
N PHE A 56 6.92 14.97 8.42
CA PHE A 56 6.96 13.60 8.94
C PHE A 56 6.17 13.38 10.22
N TRP A 57 5.90 14.44 10.98
CA TRP A 57 5.12 14.42 12.23
C TRP A 57 3.64 14.73 12.03
N LEU A 58 3.25 15.30 10.87
CA LEU A 58 1.85 15.60 10.58
C LEU A 58 1.04 14.32 10.41
N ALA A 59 -0.23 14.38 10.84
CA ALA A 59 -1.09 13.20 10.93
C ALA A 59 -2.55 13.51 10.59
N LEU A 60 -3.20 12.62 9.85
CA LEU A 60 -4.66 12.57 9.77
C LEU A 60 -5.10 11.38 10.59
N GLU A 61 -5.59 11.67 11.79
CA GLU A 61 -5.93 10.68 12.82
C GLU A 61 -7.33 10.07 12.59
N PRO A 62 -7.54 8.79 12.95
CA PRO A 62 -8.87 8.21 12.99
C PRO A 62 -9.74 8.88 14.09
N PRO A 63 -11.08 8.69 14.03
CA PRO A 63 -11.97 9.16 15.10
C PRO A 63 -11.63 8.60 16.48
N GLY A 64 -11.89 9.38 17.53
CA GLY A 64 -11.74 8.95 18.92
C GLY A 64 -12.67 7.78 19.30
N PRO A 65 -12.30 6.98 20.33
CA PRO A 65 -13.07 5.79 20.74
C PRO A 65 -14.49 6.09 21.20
N GLU A 66 -14.76 7.29 21.70
CA GLU A 66 -16.08 7.78 22.11
C GLU A 66 -17.13 7.74 20.98
N TYR A 67 -16.67 7.73 19.72
CA TYR A 67 -17.54 7.69 18.54
C TYR A 67 -17.84 6.27 18.04
N GLY A 68 -17.16 5.24 18.55
CA GLY A 68 -17.30 3.86 18.08
C GLY A 68 -17.15 3.73 16.56
N LEU A 69 -18.17 3.16 15.90
CA LEU A 69 -18.23 3.03 14.43
C LEU A 69 -19.09 4.12 13.74
N GLY A 70 -19.48 5.16 14.46
CA GLY A 70 -20.34 6.22 13.93
C GLY A 70 -19.65 7.13 12.91
N PHE A 71 -20.46 7.91 12.19
CA PHE A 71 -19.98 9.09 11.48
C PHE A 71 -19.69 10.21 12.48
N VAL A 72 -18.63 10.97 12.22
CA VAL A 72 -18.11 12.00 13.15
C VAL A 72 -17.94 13.34 12.45
N PRO A 73 -17.88 14.46 13.20
CA PRO A 73 -17.53 15.76 12.63
C PRO A 73 -16.21 15.70 11.85
N LEU A 74 -16.12 16.52 10.80
CA LEU A 74 -14.95 16.51 9.90
C LEU A 74 -13.62 16.74 10.63
N ALA A 75 -13.62 17.67 11.60
CA ALA A 75 -12.45 18.02 12.40
C ALA A 75 -12.04 16.93 13.43
N GLU A 76 -12.90 15.95 13.68
CA GLU A 76 -12.73 14.95 14.74
C GLU A 76 -12.53 13.53 14.17
N GLY A 77 -11.85 13.44 13.02
CA GLY A 77 -11.58 12.19 12.31
C GLY A 77 -12.52 11.89 11.15
N GLY A 78 -13.49 12.78 10.85
CA GLY A 78 -14.39 12.61 9.71
C GLY A 78 -13.64 12.64 8.38
N TRP A 79 -12.59 13.46 8.28
CA TRP A 79 -11.70 13.46 7.12
C TRP A 79 -10.95 12.14 6.93
N TRP A 80 -10.59 11.45 8.01
CA TRP A 80 -9.96 10.13 7.93
C TRP A 80 -10.91 9.10 7.32
N LEU A 81 -12.20 9.09 7.73
CA LEU A 81 -13.20 8.19 7.16
C LEU A 81 -13.38 8.41 5.65
N ILE A 82 -13.45 9.67 5.22
CA ILE A 82 -13.60 10.03 3.80
C ILE A 82 -12.33 9.64 3.01
N ALA A 83 -11.14 9.95 3.54
CA ALA A 83 -9.88 9.57 2.93
C ALA A 83 -9.77 8.03 2.79
N SER A 84 -10.08 7.29 3.85
CA SER A 84 -10.09 5.82 3.88
C SER A 84 -11.05 5.21 2.86
N PHE A 85 -12.23 5.83 2.67
CA PHE A 85 -13.18 5.41 1.63
C PHE A 85 -12.57 5.54 0.22
N PHE A 86 -12.02 6.71 -0.12
CA PHE A 86 -11.40 6.91 -1.44
C PHE A 86 -10.17 6.03 -1.66
N PHE A 87 -9.39 5.78 -0.61
CA PHE A 87 -8.29 4.84 -0.64
C PHE A 87 -8.76 3.41 -0.96
N ALA A 88 -9.81 2.93 -0.28
CA ALA A 88 -10.37 1.60 -0.53
C ALA A 88 -10.93 1.46 -1.95
N VAL A 89 -11.65 2.48 -2.45
CA VAL A 89 -12.12 2.53 -3.85
C VAL A 89 -10.92 2.47 -4.82
N GLY A 90 -9.86 3.23 -4.54
CA GLY A 90 -8.62 3.23 -5.31
C GLY A 90 -7.98 1.85 -5.40
N CYS A 91 -7.80 1.21 -4.24
CA CYS A 91 -7.25 -0.14 -4.11
C CYS A 91 -8.07 -1.19 -4.88
N ILE A 92 -9.39 -1.22 -4.69
CA ILE A 92 -10.28 -2.20 -5.34
C ILE A 92 -10.27 -1.99 -6.86
N ALA A 93 -10.39 -0.74 -7.32
CA ALA A 93 -10.35 -0.42 -8.75
C ALA A 93 -9.01 -0.82 -9.38
N TRP A 94 -7.89 -0.59 -8.69
CA TRP A 94 -6.58 -1.02 -9.16
C TRP A 94 -6.46 -2.54 -9.23
N TRP A 95 -7.05 -3.27 -8.28
CA TRP A 95 -7.06 -4.73 -8.32
C TRP A 95 -7.86 -5.26 -9.50
N ILE A 96 -9.06 -4.71 -9.76
CA ILE A 96 -9.89 -5.06 -10.92
C ILE A 96 -9.13 -4.76 -12.22
N ARG A 97 -8.43 -3.62 -12.28
CA ARG A 97 -7.55 -3.29 -13.41
C ARG A 97 -6.49 -4.38 -13.62
N THR A 98 -5.74 -4.76 -12.59
CA THR A 98 -4.70 -5.80 -12.68
C THR A 98 -5.28 -7.12 -13.19
N TYR A 99 -6.41 -7.55 -12.65
CA TYR A 99 -7.11 -8.76 -13.06
C TYR A 99 -7.60 -8.71 -14.52
N THR A 100 -8.23 -7.61 -14.94
CA THR A 100 -8.77 -7.46 -16.31
C THR A 100 -7.69 -7.27 -17.37
N ARG A 101 -6.49 -6.80 -16.99
CA ARG A 101 -5.32 -6.77 -17.89
C ARG A 101 -4.72 -8.14 -18.12
N ALA A 102 -4.53 -8.92 -17.07
CA ALA A 102 -4.09 -10.30 -17.22
C ALA A 102 -5.04 -11.11 -18.14
N LYS A 103 -6.35 -11.02 -17.92
CA LYS A 103 -7.33 -11.73 -18.76
C LYS A 103 -7.31 -11.31 -20.23
N ALA A 104 -7.23 -10.01 -20.51
CA ALA A 104 -7.23 -9.54 -21.90
C ALA A 104 -5.96 -9.91 -22.68
N LEU A 105 -4.86 -10.19 -21.97
CA LEU A 105 -3.62 -10.68 -22.55
C LEU A 105 -3.53 -12.22 -22.53
N GLY A 106 -4.58 -12.93 -22.11
CA GLY A 106 -4.58 -14.39 -22.01
C GLY A 106 -3.63 -14.96 -20.94
N MET A 107 -3.24 -14.15 -19.94
CA MET A 107 -2.27 -14.53 -18.92
C MET A 107 -2.94 -15.15 -17.68
N GLY A 108 -2.14 -15.90 -16.91
CA GLY A 108 -2.52 -16.34 -15.56
C GLY A 108 -2.77 -15.17 -14.60
N LEU A 109 -3.60 -15.40 -13.58
CA LEU A 109 -4.07 -14.37 -12.63
C LEU A 109 -3.18 -14.20 -11.39
N HIS A 110 -1.93 -14.68 -11.43
CA HIS A 110 -1.10 -14.87 -10.24
C HIS A 110 -0.78 -13.54 -9.55
N VAL A 111 -0.47 -12.50 -10.33
CA VAL A 111 -0.22 -11.13 -9.83
C VAL A 111 -1.47 -10.53 -9.19
N ALA A 112 -2.66 -10.79 -9.77
CA ALA A 112 -3.91 -10.30 -9.19
C ALA A 112 -4.19 -10.97 -7.84
N TRP A 113 -3.92 -12.28 -7.69
CA TRP A 113 -4.10 -12.98 -6.42
C TRP A 113 -3.08 -12.58 -5.36
N ALA A 114 -1.81 -12.39 -5.74
CA ALA A 114 -0.81 -11.82 -4.84
C ALA A 114 -1.24 -10.42 -4.35
N PHE A 115 -1.76 -9.59 -5.24
CA PHE A 115 -2.26 -8.28 -4.87
C PHE A 115 -3.51 -8.35 -3.96
N ALA A 116 -4.40 -9.33 -4.15
CA ALA A 116 -5.53 -9.55 -3.24
C ALA A 116 -5.06 -9.86 -1.81
N ALA A 117 -3.96 -10.61 -1.63
CA ALA A 117 -3.38 -10.88 -0.33
C ALA A 117 -2.86 -9.61 0.37
N LEU A 118 -2.27 -8.67 -0.38
CA LEU A 118 -1.91 -7.34 0.13
C LEU A 118 -3.15 -6.54 0.56
N LEU A 119 -4.19 -6.52 -0.27
CA LEU A 119 -5.44 -5.82 0.07
C LEU A 119 -6.10 -6.39 1.33
N ARG A 120 -5.99 -7.71 1.55
CA ARG A 120 -6.45 -8.35 2.78
C ARG A 120 -5.74 -7.76 4.01
N LEU A 121 -4.42 -7.60 3.98
CA LEU A 121 -3.69 -6.98 5.10
C LEU A 121 -4.17 -5.56 5.35
N ILE A 122 -4.20 -4.73 4.31
CA ILE A 122 -4.64 -3.32 4.38
C ILE A 122 -6.05 -3.23 4.99
N PHE A 123 -6.98 -4.06 4.54
CA PHE A 123 -8.36 -4.03 5.01
C PHE A 123 -8.56 -4.68 6.39
N VAL A 124 -7.74 -5.66 6.77
CA VAL A 124 -7.72 -6.14 8.15
C VAL A 124 -7.33 -5.02 9.11
N LEU A 125 -6.30 -4.23 8.76
CA LEU A 125 -5.81 -3.16 9.63
C LEU A 125 -6.79 -1.99 9.76
N ASN A 126 -7.48 -1.62 8.67
CA ASN A 126 -8.26 -0.37 8.61
C ASN A 126 -9.78 -0.54 8.55
N PHE A 127 -10.29 -1.75 8.32
CA PHE A 127 -11.74 -2.00 8.25
C PHE A 127 -12.16 -3.17 9.12
N PHE A 128 -11.72 -4.39 8.81
CA PHE A 128 -12.25 -5.58 9.48
C PHE A 128 -11.94 -5.60 10.98
N ARG A 129 -10.68 -5.32 11.38
CA ARG A 129 -10.33 -5.29 12.81
C ARG A 129 -11.02 -4.13 13.54
N PRO A 130 -10.98 -2.86 13.06
CA PRO A 130 -11.76 -1.78 13.67
C PRO A 130 -13.25 -2.10 13.86
N ILE A 131 -13.91 -2.69 12.84
CA ILE A 131 -15.30 -3.11 12.92
C ILE A 131 -15.52 -4.19 13.99
N LEU A 132 -14.66 -5.21 14.04
CA LEU A 132 -14.77 -6.28 15.05
C LEU A 132 -14.49 -5.77 16.47
N MET A 133 -13.67 -4.74 16.61
CA MET A 133 -13.38 -4.07 17.89
C MET A 133 -14.43 -3.01 18.24
N GLY A 134 -15.36 -2.68 17.33
CA GLY A 134 -16.42 -1.71 17.55
C GLY A 134 -15.97 -0.25 17.56
N SER A 135 -14.77 0.07 17.05
CA SER A 135 -14.26 1.45 17.05
C SER A 135 -13.35 1.76 15.86
N TRP A 136 -13.57 2.91 15.21
CA TRP A 136 -12.66 3.44 14.18
C TRP A 136 -11.32 3.90 14.74
N SER A 137 -11.21 4.17 16.05
CA SER A 137 -9.96 4.57 16.72
C SER A 137 -8.84 3.53 16.61
N GLU A 138 -9.19 2.29 16.28
CA GLU A 138 -8.27 1.20 16.00
C GLU A 138 -7.61 1.33 14.62
N GLY A 139 -8.13 2.18 13.73
CA GLY A 139 -7.57 2.39 12.39
C GLY A 139 -6.14 2.93 12.42
N VAL A 140 -5.41 2.76 11.32
CA VAL A 140 -4.05 3.30 11.17
C VAL A 140 -4.15 4.78 10.78
N PRO A 141 -3.48 5.71 11.47
CA PRO A 141 -3.44 7.11 11.06
C PRO A 141 -2.64 7.30 9.78
N TYR A 142 -2.99 8.33 9.01
CA TYR A 142 -2.20 8.71 7.84
C TYR A 142 -1.13 9.72 8.24
N GLY A 143 0.12 9.28 8.33
CA GLY A 143 1.28 10.12 8.66
C GLY A 143 2.56 9.28 8.69
N ILE A 144 3.72 9.88 8.44
CA ILE A 144 4.98 9.12 8.36
C ILE A 144 5.39 8.58 9.73
N PHE A 145 5.63 9.41 10.73
CA PHE A 145 5.87 8.92 12.09
C PHE A 145 4.60 8.43 12.80
N PRO A 146 3.43 9.06 12.63
CA PRO A 146 2.19 8.57 13.25
C PRO A 146 1.84 7.10 12.94
N HIS A 147 2.01 6.62 11.70
CA HIS A 147 1.73 5.20 11.41
C HIS A 147 2.78 4.24 12.03
N LEU A 148 4.02 4.71 12.24
CA LEU A 148 5.05 3.95 12.96
C LEU A 148 4.74 3.89 14.46
N ASP A 149 4.31 5.02 15.04
CA ASP A 149 3.86 5.10 16.43
C ASP A 149 2.67 4.16 16.66
N TRP A 150 1.69 4.16 15.75
CA TRP A 150 0.59 3.21 15.77
C TRP A 150 1.06 1.75 15.73
N THR A 151 2.04 1.43 14.89
CA THR A 151 2.58 0.06 14.78
C THR A 151 3.22 -0.39 16.09
N ASN A 152 3.98 0.50 16.73
CA ASN A 152 4.59 0.24 18.03
C ASN A 152 3.53 0.10 19.14
N LEU A 153 2.57 1.03 19.19
CA LEU A 153 1.48 1.02 20.17
C LEU A 153 0.63 -0.24 20.03
N PHE A 154 0.31 -0.65 18.80
CA PHE A 154 -0.40 -1.91 18.54
C PHE A 154 0.36 -3.10 19.15
N SER A 155 1.69 -3.14 19.05
CA SER A 155 2.48 -4.17 19.71
C SER A 155 2.40 -4.12 21.24
N ILE A 156 2.53 -2.92 21.81
CA ILE A 156 2.51 -2.71 23.28
C ILE A 156 1.14 -3.09 23.85
N THR A 157 0.06 -2.61 23.24
CA THR A 157 -1.33 -2.84 23.67
C THR A 157 -1.68 -4.33 23.71
N TYR A 158 -1.20 -5.12 22.75
CA TYR A 158 -1.50 -6.55 22.67
C TYR A 158 -0.38 -7.45 23.24
N GLY A 159 0.46 -6.92 24.11
CA GLY A 159 1.40 -7.73 24.89
C GLY A 159 2.58 -8.29 24.09
N ASN A 160 3.16 -7.45 23.24
CA ASN A 160 4.34 -7.72 22.40
C ASN A 160 4.08 -8.72 21.24
N LEU A 161 4.02 -8.18 20.02
CA LEU A 161 3.77 -8.96 18.79
C LEU A 161 4.85 -9.99 18.45
N PHE A 162 6.03 -9.97 19.08
CA PHE A 162 7.02 -11.03 18.87
C PHE A 162 6.50 -12.42 19.29
N TYR A 163 5.53 -12.49 20.21
CA TYR A 163 4.92 -13.74 20.63
C TYR A 163 3.68 -14.13 19.83
N ASN A 164 3.26 -13.31 18.84
CA ASN A 164 2.19 -13.68 17.92
C ASN A 164 2.75 -14.62 16.84
N PRO A 165 2.28 -15.87 16.73
CA PRO A 165 2.82 -16.83 15.77
C PRO A 165 2.63 -16.41 14.30
N PHE A 166 1.55 -15.69 13.98
CA PHE A 166 1.33 -15.19 12.61
C PHE A 166 2.25 -14.01 12.28
N HIS A 167 2.61 -13.20 13.26
CA HIS A 167 3.62 -12.15 13.08
C HIS A 167 5.00 -12.76 12.83
N ALA A 168 5.40 -13.77 13.61
CA ALA A 168 6.64 -14.51 13.40
C ALA A 168 6.69 -15.17 12.01
N LEU A 169 5.59 -15.79 11.56
CA LEU A 169 5.48 -16.33 10.20
C LEU A 169 5.62 -15.23 9.14
N SER A 170 4.98 -14.07 9.33
CA SER A 170 5.11 -12.94 8.41
C SER A 170 6.56 -12.46 8.29
N ILE A 171 7.32 -12.42 9.40
CA ILE A 171 8.76 -12.10 9.39
C ILE A 171 9.55 -13.16 8.61
N ALA A 172 9.28 -14.44 8.85
CA ALA A 172 9.93 -15.52 8.12
C ALA A 172 9.69 -15.42 6.60
N PHE A 173 8.46 -15.09 6.17
CA PHE A 173 8.15 -14.89 4.76
C PHE A 173 8.75 -13.59 4.19
N LEU A 174 8.83 -12.52 4.97
CA LEU A 174 9.52 -11.30 4.56
C LEU A 174 11.01 -11.57 4.30
N TYR A 175 11.70 -12.21 5.26
CA TYR A 175 13.11 -12.57 5.12
C TYR A 175 13.31 -13.61 4.03
N GLY A 176 12.44 -14.61 3.94
CA GLY A 176 12.45 -15.63 2.89
C GLY A 176 12.29 -15.02 1.51
N SER A 177 11.45 -13.98 1.35
CA SER A 177 11.28 -13.28 0.07
C SER A 177 12.56 -12.56 -0.35
N ALA A 178 13.22 -11.85 0.57
CA ALA A 178 14.51 -11.22 0.29
C ALA A 178 15.60 -12.25 -0.06
N LEU A 179 15.67 -13.34 0.71
CA LEU A 179 16.62 -14.43 0.48
C LEU A 179 16.40 -15.08 -0.89
N LEU A 180 15.17 -15.48 -1.21
CA LEU A 180 14.86 -16.16 -2.46
C LEU A 180 15.07 -15.24 -3.66
N PHE A 181 14.72 -13.95 -3.55
CA PHE A 181 14.96 -13.02 -4.66
C PHE A 181 16.46 -12.73 -4.83
N ALA A 182 17.22 -12.63 -3.74
CA ALA A 182 18.68 -12.49 -3.82
C ALA A 182 19.33 -13.72 -4.48
N MET A 183 18.93 -14.92 -4.08
CA MET A 183 19.39 -16.17 -4.68
C MET A 183 19.01 -16.24 -6.16
N HIS A 184 17.73 -16.07 -6.46
CA HIS A 184 17.21 -16.16 -7.82
C HIS A 184 17.85 -15.11 -8.75
N GLY A 185 17.86 -13.84 -8.36
CA GLY A 185 18.46 -12.76 -9.16
C GLY A 185 19.95 -12.98 -9.40
N ALA A 186 20.71 -13.39 -8.38
CA ALA A 186 22.12 -13.71 -8.55
C ALA A 186 22.33 -14.93 -9.47
N THR A 187 21.50 -15.97 -9.35
CA THR A 187 21.53 -17.14 -10.22
C THR A 187 21.25 -16.76 -11.68
N ILE A 188 20.17 -16.03 -11.95
CA ILE A 188 19.81 -15.60 -13.31
C ILE A 188 20.94 -14.75 -13.93
N LEU A 189 21.51 -13.82 -13.17
CA LEU A 189 22.66 -13.03 -13.61
C LEU A 189 23.90 -13.89 -13.89
N ALA A 190 24.17 -14.90 -13.06
CA ALA A 190 25.30 -15.81 -13.26
C ALA A 190 25.17 -16.68 -14.52
N VAL A 191 23.94 -16.96 -14.96
CA VAL A 191 23.66 -17.75 -16.18
C VAL A 191 23.17 -16.92 -17.36
N THR A 192 23.15 -15.58 -17.27
CA THR A 192 22.73 -14.71 -18.38
C THR A 192 23.60 -14.90 -19.63
N ARG A 193 24.89 -15.24 -19.47
CA ARG A 193 25.76 -15.57 -20.63
C ARG A 193 25.28 -16.78 -21.44
N PHE A 194 24.40 -17.60 -20.87
CA PHE A 194 23.75 -18.74 -21.52
C PHE A 194 22.29 -18.44 -21.87
N GLY A 195 21.83 -17.19 -21.71
CA GLY A 195 20.45 -16.78 -21.97
C GLY A 195 19.46 -17.17 -20.88
N GLY A 196 19.91 -17.43 -19.64
CA GLY A 196 19.02 -17.86 -18.54
C GLY A 196 17.96 -16.84 -18.12
N ASP A 197 18.09 -15.57 -18.51
CA ASP A 197 17.07 -14.52 -18.35
C ASP A 197 15.84 -14.72 -19.27
N ARG A 198 15.96 -15.57 -20.30
CA ARG A 198 14.86 -15.96 -21.20
C ARG A 198 14.01 -17.09 -20.62
N GLU A 199 13.50 -16.84 -19.41
CA GLU A 199 12.91 -17.88 -18.55
C GLU A 199 11.73 -18.61 -19.19
N LEU A 200 10.92 -17.94 -20.01
CA LEU A 200 9.78 -18.58 -20.67
C LEU A 200 10.22 -19.68 -21.63
N GLU A 201 11.30 -19.45 -22.39
CA GLU A 201 11.85 -20.47 -23.26
C GLU A 201 12.48 -21.58 -22.42
N GLN A 202 13.34 -21.22 -21.45
CA GLN A 202 14.05 -22.18 -20.57
C GLN A 202 13.12 -23.10 -19.76
N ILE A 203 11.89 -22.67 -19.46
CA ILE A 203 10.87 -23.50 -18.80
C ILE A 203 10.35 -24.60 -19.76
N VAL A 204 10.29 -24.30 -21.05
CA VAL A 204 9.74 -25.20 -22.07
C VAL A 204 10.83 -26.09 -22.69
N ASP A 205 12.01 -25.53 -23.00
CA ASP A 205 13.20 -26.19 -23.61
C ASP A 205 14.49 -25.34 -23.47
#